data_AF-A0A2P6G2H3-F1
#
_entry.id   AF-A0A2P6G2H3-F1
#
_cell.length_a   1.000
_cell.length_b   1.000
_cell.length_c   1.000
_cell.angle_alpha   90.00
_cell.angle_beta   90.00
_cell.angle_gamma   90.00
#
_symmetry.space_group_name_H-M   'P 1'
#
loop_
_entity.id
_entity.type
_entity.pdbx_description
1 polymer ?
#
loop_
_entity_poly.entity_id
_entity_poly.type
_entity_poly.pdbx_seq_one_letter_code
_entity_poly.pdbx_strand_id
1 'polypeptide(L)'
;NSSIFGIQNNRSFLLAVLKQDQFLNGSAKTTFLEEIYPDGFSVQSPSPTEFALAAAFIYKDKLEQQVLRAQNIQNELIGWSNRGNIRSTLLIQHLEKEKRVDVTYLKTNNFQVAFDNDKLEVLLSDEETRVNGKIISPLSCNKSENTYQIINHESEFCFVEINQTNKIDQIVSTGIMQAPMHGVITEIFVATGQKVKIGDCLMVLEAMKMQHELIARIDGSIKKISTSPGKQVSVDDILMEIEPND
;
A
#
# COMPACT_ATOMS: atom_id res chain seq x y z
N ASN A 1 -11.93 -9.14 -23.15
CA ASN A 1 -11.25 -8.73 -21.90
C ASN A 1 -10.22 -9.76 -21.50
N SER A 2 -9.11 -9.82 -22.23
CA SER A 2 -7.98 -10.72 -21.93
C SER A 2 -6.74 -9.86 -21.77
N SER A 3 -6.70 -9.06 -20.71
CA SER A 3 -5.51 -8.32 -20.31
C SER A 3 -4.71 -9.26 -19.40
N ILE A 4 -3.68 -9.90 -19.94
CA ILE A 4 -2.77 -10.71 -19.12
C ILE A 4 -1.79 -9.72 -18.46
N PHE A 5 -1.96 -9.52 -17.15
CA PHE A 5 -1.05 -8.72 -16.33
C PHE A 5 0.37 -9.29 -16.42
N GLY A 6 1.35 -8.44 -16.70
CA GLY A 6 2.75 -8.80 -16.51
C GLY A 6 3.41 -9.66 -17.60
N ILE A 7 2.82 -9.85 -18.78
CA ILE A 7 3.62 -10.36 -19.91
C ILE A 7 4.56 -9.22 -20.34
N GLN A 8 5.87 -9.48 -20.32
CA GLN A 8 6.83 -8.61 -21.01
C GLN A 8 6.41 -8.48 -22.47
N ASN A 9 5.96 -7.28 -22.83
CA ASN A 9 5.60 -6.95 -24.19
C ASN A 9 6.58 -5.92 -24.74
N ASN A 10 6.65 -5.82 -26.07
CA ASN A 10 7.52 -4.87 -26.76
C ASN A 10 6.80 -3.54 -27.08
N ARG A 11 5.65 -3.23 -26.46
CA ARG A 11 4.89 -2.01 -26.77
C ARG A 11 5.72 -0.76 -26.56
N SER A 12 6.43 -0.66 -25.43
CA SER A 12 7.29 0.48 -25.11
C SER A 12 8.40 0.66 -26.15
N PHE A 13 8.98 -0.44 -26.60
CA PHE A 13 9.98 -0.46 -27.67
C PHE A 13 9.38 -0.02 -29.01
N LEU A 14 8.23 -0.57 -29.40
CA LEU A 14 7.55 -0.20 -30.64
C LEU A 14 7.14 1.27 -30.65
N LEU A 15 6.62 1.80 -29.54
CA LEU A 15 6.31 3.23 -29.41
C LEU A 15 7.56 4.10 -29.52
N ALA A 16 8.67 3.68 -28.91
CA ALA A 16 9.94 4.39 -29.01
C ALA A 16 10.51 4.37 -30.44
N VAL A 17 10.35 3.27 -31.17
CA VAL A 17 10.71 3.15 -32.60
C VAL A 17 9.83 4.06 -33.47
N LEU A 18 8.51 4.08 -33.25
CA LEU A 18 7.57 4.91 -34.01
C LEU A 18 7.81 6.41 -33.85
N LYS A 19 8.43 6.84 -32.73
CA LYS A 19 8.79 8.24 -32.48
C LYS A 19 10.11 8.67 -33.15
N GLN A 20 10.87 7.76 -33.75
CA GLN A 20 12.14 8.12 -34.41
C GLN A 20 11.90 8.80 -35.75
N ASP A 21 12.59 9.91 -36.01
CA ASP A 21 12.46 10.66 -37.27
C ASP A 21 12.71 9.80 -38.51
N GLN A 22 13.66 8.86 -38.44
CA GLN A 22 13.97 7.95 -39.54
C GLN A 22 12.79 7.01 -39.86
N PHE A 23 12.00 6.65 -38.85
CA PHE A 23 10.80 5.83 -39.02
C PHE A 23 9.63 6.69 -39.53
N LEU A 24 9.43 7.89 -38.98
CA LEU A 24 8.39 8.84 -39.40
C LEU A 24 8.56 9.26 -40.88
N ASN A 25 9.80 9.46 -41.32
CA ASN A 25 10.10 9.87 -42.69
C ASN A 25 10.23 8.67 -43.67
N GLY A 26 9.99 7.44 -43.21
CA GLY A 26 10.04 6.23 -44.05
C GLY A 26 11.44 5.86 -44.54
N SER A 27 12.50 6.36 -43.91
CA SER A 27 13.90 6.14 -44.30
C SER A 27 14.60 5.01 -43.50
N ALA A 28 13.86 4.23 -42.73
CA ALA A 28 14.40 3.15 -41.92
C ALA A 28 15.01 2.03 -42.78
N LYS A 29 16.21 1.59 -42.42
CA LYS A 29 16.97 0.52 -43.10
C LYS A 29 16.94 -0.79 -42.29
N THR A 30 17.42 -1.88 -42.87
CA THR A 30 17.57 -3.17 -42.16
C THR A 30 18.54 -3.10 -40.98
N THR A 31 19.48 -2.14 -40.98
CA THR A 31 20.44 -1.86 -39.89
C THR A 31 19.92 -0.87 -38.84
N PHE A 32 18.70 -0.34 -39.01
CA PHE A 32 18.15 0.74 -38.19
C PHE A 32 18.20 0.45 -36.67
N LEU A 33 17.84 -0.76 -36.26
CA LEU A 33 17.82 -1.13 -34.84
C LEU A 33 19.23 -1.20 -34.24
N GLU A 34 20.20 -1.68 -35.01
CA GLU A 34 21.61 -1.77 -34.60
C GLU A 34 22.26 -0.38 -34.50
N GLU A 35 21.83 0.56 -35.35
CA GLU A 35 22.30 1.94 -35.35
C GLU A 35 21.73 2.77 -34.19
N ILE A 36 20.44 2.60 -33.87
CA ILE A 36 19.77 3.39 -32.82
C ILE A 36 19.92 2.75 -31.43
N TYR A 37 19.94 1.41 -31.36
CA TYR A 37 20.01 0.66 -30.11
C TYR A 37 21.16 -0.36 -30.14
N PRO A 38 22.42 0.08 -30.32
CA PRO A 38 23.58 -0.84 -30.42
C PRO A 38 23.76 -1.70 -29.17
N ASP A 39 23.42 -1.15 -27.99
CA ASP A 39 23.51 -1.82 -26.69
C ASP A 39 22.16 -2.40 -26.23
N GLY A 40 21.16 -2.43 -27.12
CA GLY A 40 19.80 -2.86 -26.82
C GLY A 40 18.87 -1.74 -26.31
N PHE A 41 17.57 -2.04 -26.26
CA PHE A 41 16.55 -1.09 -25.81
C PHE A 41 16.46 -1.05 -24.28
N SER A 42 16.61 0.14 -23.70
CA SER A 42 16.44 0.35 -22.25
C SER A 42 15.00 0.75 -21.92
N VAL A 43 14.42 0.09 -20.92
CA VAL A 43 13.11 0.45 -20.39
C VAL A 43 13.23 1.81 -19.70
N GLN A 44 12.46 2.78 -20.18
CA GLN A 44 12.41 4.11 -19.56
C GLN A 44 12.01 3.99 -18.08
N SER A 45 12.58 4.79 -17.21
CA SER A 45 12.12 4.86 -15.82
C SER A 45 10.88 5.77 -15.72
N PRO A 46 9.94 5.49 -14.80
CA PRO A 46 8.78 6.34 -14.62
C PRO A 46 9.19 7.74 -14.18
N SER A 47 8.56 8.77 -14.74
CA SER A 47 8.76 10.17 -14.32
C SER A 47 8.00 10.42 -13.00
N PRO A 48 8.22 11.60 -12.37
CA PRO A 48 7.45 12.00 -11.19
C PRO A 48 5.93 11.96 -11.42
N THR A 49 5.48 12.21 -12.66
CA THR A 49 4.06 12.16 -13.04
C THR A 49 3.50 10.75 -12.88
N GLU A 50 4.18 9.72 -13.38
CA GLU A 50 3.68 8.34 -13.29
C GLU A 50 3.72 7.81 -11.86
N PHE A 51 4.73 8.17 -11.07
CA PHE A 51 4.74 7.87 -9.63
C PHE A 51 3.58 8.55 -8.89
N ALA A 52 3.28 9.81 -9.22
CA ALA A 52 2.16 10.53 -8.63
C ALA A 52 0.81 9.90 -8.98
N LEU A 53 0.63 9.50 -10.25
CA LEU A 53 -0.56 8.76 -10.69
C LEU A 53 -0.69 7.42 -9.95
N ALA A 54 0.39 6.66 -9.81
CA ALA A 54 0.39 5.39 -9.10
C ALA A 54 -0.06 5.56 -7.66
N ALA A 55 0.54 6.51 -6.95
CA ALA A 55 0.21 6.79 -5.57
C ALA A 55 -1.25 7.24 -5.41
N ALA A 56 -1.76 8.08 -6.32
CA ALA A 56 -3.14 8.53 -6.30
C ALA A 56 -4.13 7.37 -6.54
N PHE A 57 -3.87 6.48 -7.51
CA PHE A 57 -4.72 5.31 -7.75
C PHE A 57 -4.71 4.32 -6.58
N ILE A 58 -3.53 4.01 -6.03
CA ILE A 58 -3.38 3.16 -4.85
C ILE A 58 -4.17 3.73 -3.66
N TYR A 59 -4.03 5.03 -3.43
CA TYR A 59 -4.71 5.69 -2.33
C TYR A 59 -6.23 5.78 -2.54
N LYS A 60 -6.69 6.04 -3.77
CA LYS A 60 -8.12 6.01 -4.13
C LYS A 60 -8.73 4.64 -3.86
N ASP A 61 -8.07 3.57 -4.33
CA ASP A 61 -8.53 2.20 -4.08
C ASP A 61 -8.63 1.90 -2.57
N LYS A 62 -7.63 2.31 -1.79
CA LYS A 62 -7.67 2.18 -0.32
C LYS A 62 -8.84 2.92 0.31
N LEU A 63 -9.11 4.15 -0.10
CA LEU A 63 -10.26 4.92 0.38
C LEU A 63 -11.58 4.21 0.03
N GLU A 64 -11.73 3.72 -1.19
CA GLU A 64 -12.93 2.98 -1.61
C GLU A 64 -13.13 1.71 -0.77
N GLN A 65 -12.06 0.94 -0.51
CA GLN A 65 -12.12 -0.23 0.37
C GLN A 65 -12.49 0.13 1.82
N GLN A 66 -12.01 1.25 2.34
CA GLN A 66 -12.37 1.73 3.68
C GLN A 66 -13.84 2.14 3.75
N VAL A 67 -14.34 2.85 2.73
CA VAL A 67 -15.75 3.25 2.63
C VAL A 67 -16.65 2.02 2.54
N LEU A 68 -16.28 1.00 1.74
CA LEU A 68 -17.04 -0.25 1.65
C LEU A 68 -17.12 -1.00 2.99
N ARG A 69 -16.07 -0.93 3.81
CA ARG A 69 -16.04 -1.55 5.15
C ARG A 69 -16.83 -0.77 6.19
N ALA A 70 -16.97 0.54 6.00
CA ALA A 70 -17.68 1.39 6.93
C ALA A 70 -19.18 1.44 6.59
N GLN A 71 -20.04 1.12 7.56
CA GLN A 71 -21.48 1.22 7.36
C GLN A 71 -21.94 2.68 7.52
N ASN A 72 -22.78 3.17 6.60
CA ASN A 72 -23.46 4.46 6.67
C ASN A 72 -22.57 5.73 6.75
N ILE A 73 -21.43 5.77 6.04
CA ILE A 73 -20.68 7.01 5.86
C ILE A 73 -21.33 7.87 4.77
N GLN A 74 -21.61 9.12 5.08
CA GLN A 74 -22.01 10.13 4.09
C GLN A 74 -20.83 10.46 3.16
N ASN A 75 -21.07 10.56 1.85
CA ASN A 75 -20.02 10.79 0.85
C ASN A 75 -19.20 12.05 1.13
N GLU A 76 -19.81 13.07 1.74
CA GLU A 76 -19.19 14.34 2.12
C GLU A 76 -18.13 14.19 3.22
N LEU A 77 -18.17 13.11 3.99
CA LEU A 77 -17.24 12.83 5.09
C LEU A 77 -16.05 11.97 4.66
N ILE A 78 -16.00 11.52 3.40
CA ILE A 78 -14.87 10.74 2.88
C ILE A 78 -13.60 11.58 2.94
N GLY A 79 -12.58 11.08 3.65
CA GLY A 79 -11.31 11.78 3.84
C GLY A 79 -11.34 12.93 4.85
N TRP A 80 -12.45 13.14 5.56
CA TRP A 80 -12.57 14.19 6.58
C TRP A 80 -11.74 13.86 7.83
N SER A 81 -11.13 14.89 8.44
CA SER A 81 -10.49 14.79 9.75
C SER A 81 -10.55 16.10 10.54
N ASN A 82 -10.54 15.98 11.87
CA ASN A 82 -10.44 17.13 12.79
C ASN A 82 -9.11 17.89 12.74
N ARG A 83 -8.06 17.34 12.09
CA ARG A 83 -6.72 17.99 11.99
C ARG A 83 -6.42 18.54 10.60
N GLY A 84 -7.43 18.66 9.73
CA GLY A 84 -7.25 19.02 8.33
C GLY A 84 -7.03 17.79 7.45
N ASN A 85 -6.31 17.94 6.34
CA ASN A 85 -6.19 16.88 5.35
C ASN A 85 -5.37 15.69 5.86
N ILE A 86 -5.91 14.48 5.69
CA ILE A 86 -5.24 13.25 6.08
C ILE A 86 -4.09 12.98 5.11
N ARG A 87 -2.88 12.83 5.66
CA ARG A 87 -1.69 12.38 4.93
C ARG A 87 -1.46 10.89 5.22
N SER A 88 -1.14 10.13 4.19
CA SER A 88 -0.75 8.72 4.28
C SER A 88 0.52 8.48 3.48
N THR A 89 1.46 7.75 4.07
CA THR A 89 2.71 7.37 3.40
C THR A 89 2.55 5.98 2.81
N LEU A 90 2.75 5.88 1.49
CA LEU A 90 2.78 4.65 0.72
C LEU A 90 4.24 4.25 0.45
N LEU A 91 4.48 2.95 0.32
CA LEU A 91 5.72 2.42 -0.20
C LEU A 91 5.39 1.73 -1.53
N ILE A 92 5.92 2.28 -2.62
CA ILE A 92 5.59 1.87 -3.98
C ILE A 92 6.87 1.36 -4.64
N GLN A 93 6.81 0.20 -5.25
CA GLN A 93 7.91 -0.41 -5.98
C GLN A 93 7.65 -0.36 -7.48
N HIS A 94 8.67 0.00 -8.24
CA HIS A 94 8.71 -0.18 -9.69
C HIS A 94 9.98 -0.96 -10.05
N LEU A 95 9.80 -2.12 -10.70
CA LEU A 95 10.87 -3.09 -10.90
C LEU A 95 11.53 -3.44 -9.55
N GLU A 96 12.83 -3.18 -9.39
CA GLU A 96 13.57 -3.44 -8.15
C GLU A 96 13.71 -2.20 -7.26
N LYS A 97 13.17 -1.04 -7.66
CA LYS A 97 13.33 0.22 -6.94
C LYS A 97 12.09 0.55 -6.13
N GLU A 98 12.29 0.73 -4.82
CA GLU A 98 11.26 1.19 -3.90
C GLU A 98 11.29 2.71 -3.73
N LYS A 99 10.12 3.31 -3.57
CA LYS A 99 9.96 4.73 -3.30
C LYS A 99 8.88 4.97 -2.25
N ARG A 100 9.20 5.80 -1.26
CA ARG A 100 8.23 6.30 -0.28
C ARG A 100 7.53 7.52 -0.85
N VAL A 101 6.20 7.49 -0.82
CA VAL A 101 5.36 8.52 -1.41
C VAL A 101 4.28 8.92 -0.42
N ASP A 102 4.19 10.21 -0.12
CA ASP A 102 3.14 10.77 0.72
C ASP A 102 1.97 11.23 -0.13
N VAL A 103 0.78 10.76 0.22
CA VAL A 103 -0.48 11.16 -0.43
C VAL A 103 -1.35 11.86 0.59
N THR A 104 -1.84 13.04 0.24
CA THR A 104 -2.76 13.83 1.04
C THR A 104 -4.07 14.00 0.28
N TYR A 105 -5.17 13.56 0.85
CA TYR A 105 -6.50 13.80 0.27
C TYR A 105 -6.83 15.28 0.33
N LEU A 106 -7.12 15.92 -0.81
CA LEU A 106 -7.55 17.32 -0.82
C LEU A 106 -9.07 17.43 -0.77
N LYS A 107 -9.75 16.84 -1.75
CA LYS A 107 -11.21 16.78 -1.93
C LYS A 107 -11.54 15.93 -3.14
N THR A 108 -12.73 15.36 -3.25
CA THR A 108 -13.33 14.76 -4.47
C THR A 108 -12.33 14.28 -5.53
N ASN A 109 -11.73 13.10 -5.32
CA ASN A 109 -10.73 12.48 -6.20
C ASN A 109 -9.50 13.35 -6.56
N ASN A 110 -9.22 14.39 -5.78
CA ASN A 110 -8.06 15.24 -5.90
C ASN A 110 -7.10 14.97 -4.73
N PHE A 111 -5.86 14.69 -5.08
CA PHE A 111 -4.82 14.24 -4.18
C PHE A 111 -3.59 15.10 -4.37
N GLN A 112 -2.92 15.41 -3.27
CA GLN A 112 -1.58 15.96 -3.31
C GLN A 112 -0.58 14.86 -3.02
N VAL A 113 0.30 14.60 -3.98
CA VAL A 113 1.33 13.58 -3.88
C VAL A 113 2.68 14.27 -3.72
N ALA A 114 3.45 13.85 -2.72
CA ALA A 114 4.78 14.37 -2.44
C ALA A 114 5.76 13.23 -2.20
N PHE A 115 6.93 13.31 -2.82
CA PHE A 115 8.05 12.38 -2.62
C PHE A 115 9.33 13.06 -3.05
N ASP A 116 10.46 12.65 -2.47
CA ASP A 116 11.75 13.30 -2.70
C ASP A 116 11.63 14.84 -2.48
N ASN A 117 11.76 15.64 -3.53
CA ASN A 117 11.51 17.09 -3.54
C ASN A 117 10.33 17.50 -4.44
N ASP A 118 9.65 16.52 -5.04
CA ASP A 118 8.54 16.73 -5.95
C ASP A 118 7.22 16.82 -5.19
N LYS A 119 6.35 17.69 -5.67
CA LYS A 119 4.99 17.88 -5.14
C LYS A 119 4.03 18.11 -6.29
N LEU A 120 3.13 17.15 -6.49
CA LEU A 120 2.19 17.15 -7.60
C LEU A 120 0.75 17.06 -7.09
N GLU A 121 -0.15 17.82 -7.72
CA GLU A 121 -1.59 17.70 -7.54
C GLU A 121 -2.15 16.78 -8.62
N VAL A 122 -2.90 15.76 -8.22
CA VAL A 122 -3.44 14.72 -9.09
C VAL A 122 -4.96 14.67 -8.93
N LEU A 123 -5.68 14.94 -10.01
CA LEU A 123 -7.12 14.81 -10.10
C LEU A 123 -7.48 13.55 -10.91
N LEU A 124 -8.21 12.61 -10.30
CA LEU A 124 -8.66 11.36 -10.92
C LEU A 124 -10.20 11.34 -11.09
N SER A 125 -10.71 11.94 -12.16
CA SER A 125 -12.13 11.86 -12.50
C SER A 125 -12.41 10.84 -13.59
N ASP A 126 -13.68 10.44 -13.74
CA ASP A 126 -14.09 9.49 -14.77
C ASP A 126 -13.98 10.07 -16.19
N GLU A 127 -14.08 11.40 -16.33
CA GLU A 127 -13.97 12.10 -17.61
C GLU A 127 -12.53 12.51 -17.94
N GLU A 128 -11.80 13.04 -16.96
CA GLU A 128 -10.42 13.51 -17.15
C GLU A 128 -9.49 13.16 -15.98
N THR A 129 -8.22 12.89 -16.31
CA THR A 129 -7.14 12.86 -15.31
C THR A 129 -6.21 14.04 -15.55
N ARG A 130 -5.90 14.80 -14.48
CA ARG A 130 -4.96 15.92 -14.53
C ARG A 130 -3.84 15.76 -13.52
N VAL A 131 -2.63 16.14 -13.91
CA VAL A 131 -1.48 16.28 -13.01
C VAL A 131 -0.95 17.71 -13.12
N ASN A 132 -0.92 18.45 -12.00
CA ASN A 132 -0.60 19.88 -11.95
C ASN A 132 -1.39 20.70 -13.00
N GLY A 133 -2.67 20.36 -13.20
CA GLY A 133 -3.55 21.01 -14.18
C GLY A 133 -3.37 20.57 -15.64
N LYS A 134 -2.32 19.82 -15.98
CA LYS A 134 -2.13 19.26 -17.33
C LYS A 134 -2.94 17.97 -17.50
N ILE A 135 -3.71 17.88 -18.58
CA ILE A 135 -4.51 16.69 -18.91
C ILE A 135 -3.57 15.55 -19.36
N ILE A 136 -3.75 14.37 -18.77
CA ILE A 136 -2.98 13.14 -19.08
C ILE A 136 -3.84 12.09 -19.80
N SER A 137 -5.16 12.30 -19.90
CA SER A 137 -6.09 11.38 -20.57
C SER A 137 -5.78 11.20 -22.08
N PRO A 138 -6.05 10.02 -22.67
CA PRO A 138 -6.64 8.84 -22.03
C PRO A 138 -5.64 8.13 -21.10
N LEU A 139 -6.14 7.75 -19.93
CA LEU A 139 -5.39 7.05 -18.89
C LEU A 139 -6.21 5.86 -18.42
N SER A 140 -5.61 4.69 -18.34
CA SER A 140 -6.21 3.54 -17.68
C SER A 140 -5.30 3.04 -16.57
N CYS A 141 -5.93 2.60 -15.49
CA CYS A 141 -5.28 1.90 -14.40
C CYS A 141 -5.93 0.53 -14.27
N ASN A 142 -5.20 -0.53 -14.61
CA ASN A 142 -5.62 -1.88 -14.27
C ASN A 142 -5.08 -2.20 -12.88
N LYS A 143 -5.86 -2.93 -12.08
CA LYS A 143 -5.43 -3.44 -10.77
C LYS A 143 -5.48 -4.96 -10.74
N SER A 144 -4.45 -5.58 -10.16
CA SER A 144 -4.43 -6.99 -9.76
C SER A 144 -3.72 -7.11 -8.41
N GLU A 145 -4.46 -7.51 -7.37
CA GLU A 145 -3.98 -7.53 -5.98
C GLU A 145 -3.35 -6.19 -5.57
N ASN A 146 -2.05 -6.15 -5.25
CA ASN A 146 -1.30 -4.94 -4.91
C ASN A 146 -0.56 -4.34 -6.12
N THR A 147 -0.79 -4.86 -7.32
CA THR A 147 -0.13 -4.39 -8.54
C THR A 147 -1.07 -3.48 -9.33
N TYR A 148 -0.53 -2.32 -9.71
CA TYR A 148 -1.22 -1.26 -10.43
C TYR A 148 -0.48 -1.01 -11.74
N GLN A 149 -1.13 -1.28 -12.86
CA GLN A 149 -0.60 -1.03 -14.19
C GLN A 149 -1.23 0.24 -14.74
N ILE A 150 -0.41 1.26 -14.95
CA ILE A 150 -0.81 2.57 -15.43
C ILE A 150 -0.43 2.67 -16.89
N ILE A 151 -1.40 2.95 -17.74
CA ILE A 151 -1.23 3.04 -19.18
C ILE A 151 -1.76 4.39 -19.63
N ASN A 152 -0.89 5.21 -20.22
CA ASN A 152 -1.28 6.41 -20.94
C ASN A 152 -0.90 6.27 -22.43
N HIS A 153 -1.15 7.32 -23.22
CA HIS A 153 -0.84 7.30 -24.65
C HIS A 153 0.67 7.20 -24.94
N GLU A 154 1.53 7.56 -23.99
CA GLU A 154 2.98 7.66 -24.21
C GLU A 154 3.78 6.52 -23.58
N SER A 155 3.25 5.88 -22.55
CA SER A 155 4.00 5.02 -21.64
C SER A 155 3.09 4.01 -20.93
N GLU A 156 3.71 3.01 -20.32
CA GLU A 156 3.07 1.99 -19.52
C GLU A 156 4.03 1.52 -18.44
N PHE A 157 3.54 1.54 -17.20
CA PHE A 157 4.34 1.18 -16.04
C PHE A 157 3.52 0.36 -15.06
N CYS A 158 4.18 -0.65 -14.48
CA CYS A 158 3.63 -1.44 -13.39
C CYS A 158 4.25 -0.97 -12.07
N PHE A 159 3.40 -0.79 -11.07
CA PHE A 159 3.79 -0.43 -9.71
C PHE A 159 3.22 -1.47 -8.75
N VAL A 160 3.98 -1.83 -7.74
CA VAL A 160 3.55 -2.73 -6.67
C VAL A 160 3.48 -1.93 -5.38
N GLU A 161 2.34 -1.95 -4.71
CA GLU A 161 2.23 -1.46 -3.35
C GLU A 161 2.85 -2.46 -2.38
N ILE A 162 3.83 -1.98 -1.59
CA ILE A 162 4.39 -2.74 -0.48
C ILE A 162 3.61 -2.39 0.79
N ASN A 163 2.79 -3.35 1.23
CA ASN A 163 2.05 -3.23 2.47
C ASN A 163 2.99 -3.30 3.68
N GLN A 164 3.17 -2.17 4.38
CA GLN A 164 3.92 -2.13 5.64
C GLN A 164 3.25 -2.92 6.78
N THR A 165 1.97 -3.30 6.63
CA THR A 165 1.23 -4.14 7.59
C THR A 165 1.79 -5.56 7.72
N ASN A 166 2.59 -6.04 6.76
CA ASN A 166 3.21 -7.36 6.87
C ASN A 166 4.20 -7.48 8.04
N LYS A 167 4.67 -6.36 8.63
CA LYS A 167 5.44 -6.41 9.88
C LYS A 167 4.60 -6.75 11.11
N ILE A 168 3.31 -6.41 11.11
CA ILE A 168 2.40 -6.76 12.21
C ILE A 168 1.97 -8.23 12.04
N ASP A 169 1.69 -8.69 10.82
CA ASP A 169 1.31 -10.09 10.57
C ASP A 169 2.47 -11.08 10.78
N GLN A 170 3.73 -10.66 10.58
CA GLN A 170 4.87 -11.49 10.97
C GLN A 170 4.96 -11.73 12.48
N ILE A 171 4.53 -10.76 13.32
CA ILE A 171 4.48 -10.94 14.77
C ILE A 171 3.36 -11.94 15.13
N VAL A 172 2.24 -11.96 14.40
CA VAL A 172 1.15 -12.93 14.58
C VAL A 172 1.64 -14.37 14.38
N SER A 173 2.65 -14.60 13.53
CA SER A 173 3.27 -15.93 13.36
C SER A 173 4.26 -16.33 14.45
N THR A 174 4.74 -15.40 15.28
CA THR A 174 5.74 -15.71 16.34
C THR A 174 5.13 -16.13 17.67
N GLY A 175 3.79 -16.01 17.79
CA GLY A 175 3.08 -16.24 19.05
C GLY A 175 3.38 -15.22 20.15
N ILE A 176 4.03 -14.10 19.82
CA ILE A 176 4.30 -13.02 20.76
C ILE A 176 3.06 -12.11 20.86
N MET A 177 2.53 -11.95 22.07
CA MET A 177 1.46 -11.02 22.38
C MET A 177 2.05 -9.78 23.06
N GLN A 178 1.83 -8.62 22.45
CA GLN A 178 2.25 -7.31 22.96
C GLN A 178 1.05 -6.47 23.39
N ALA A 179 1.28 -5.50 24.27
CA ALA A 179 0.26 -4.55 24.70
C ALA A 179 -0.14 -3.63 23.53
N PRO A 180 -1.42 -3.61 23.12
CA PRO A 180 -1.87 -2.78 21.99
C PRO A 180 -1.95 -1.29 22.36
N MET A 181 -2.00 -0.99 23.67
CA MET A 181 -2.08 0.36 24.21
C MET A 181 -1.48 0.43 25.60
N HIS A 182 -1.16 1.64 26.05
CA HIS A 182 -0.78 1.91 27.43
C HIS A 182 -1.97 1.60 28.35
N GLY A 183 -1.72 0.93 29.46
CA GLY A 183 -2.79 0.54 30.37
C GLY A 183 -2.27 -0.24 31.58
N VAL A 184 -3.21 -0.81 32.33
CA VAL A 184 -2.93 -1.68 33.48
C VAL A 184 -3.55 -3.04 33.21
N ILE A 185 -2.79 -4.12 33.38
CA ILE A 185 -3.34 -5.46 33.32
C ILE A 185 -4.21 -5.68 34.55
N THR A 186 -5.51 -5.91 34.39
CA THR A 186 -6.42 -6.12 35.52
C THR A 186 -6.51 -7.59 35.90
N GLU A 187 -6.60 -8.47 34.90
CA GLU A 187 -6.81 -9.91 35.10
C GLU A 187 -6.05 -10.73 34.06
N ILE A 188 -5.62 -11.93 34.43
CA ILE A 188 -5.00 -12.91 33.52
C ILE A 188 -5.74 -14.24 33.74
N PHE A 189 -6.29 -14.81 32.67
CA PHE A 189 -7.15 -15.99 32.71
C PHE A 189 -6.43 -17.31 32.40
N VAL A 190 -5.15 -17.23 32.04
CA VAL A 190 -4.36 -18.39 31.61
C VAL A 190 -3.08 -18.55 32.43
N ALA A 191 -2.60 -19.79 32.51
CA ALA A 191 -1.34 -20.14 33.15
C ALA A 191 -0.30 -20.62 32.13
N THR A 192 0.98 -20.51 32.48
CA THR A 192 2.07 -21.11 31.69
C THR A 192 1.84 -22.63 31.52
N GLY A 193 1.99 -23.12 30.29
CA GLY A 193 1.73 -24.49 29.87
C GLY A 193 0.28 -24.78 29.45
N GLN A 194 -0.65 -23.83 29.65
CA GLN A 194 -2.05 -24.03 29.27
C GLN A 194 -2.23 -23.98 27.74
N LYS A 195 -3.03 -24.90 27.20
CA LYS A 195 -3.45 -24.89 25.79
C LYS A 195 -4.54 -23.86 25.57
N VAL A 196 -4.42 -23.09 24.50
CA VAL A 196 -5.37 -22.05 24.08
C VAL A 196 -5.70 -22.20 22.61
N LYS A 197 -6.89 -21.76 22.24
CA LYS A 197 -7.37 -21.69 20.86
C LYS A 197 -7.58 -20.25 20.43
N ILE A 198 -7.57 -20.03 19.11
CA ILE A 198 -7.92 -18.74 18.52
C ILE A 198 -9.26 -18.25 19.09
N GLY A 199 -9.28 -17.01 19.60
CA GLY A 199 -10.44 -16.38 20.20
C GLY A 199 -10.56 -16.54 21.72
N ASP A 200 -9.75 -17.40 22.36
CA ASP A 200 -9.76 -17.53 23.82
C ASP A 200 -9.28 -16.23 24.49
N CYS A 201 -10.01 -15.77 25.50
CA CYS A 201 -9.61 -14.60 26.29
C CYS A 201 -8.45 -14.96 27.22
N LEU A 202 -7.32 -14.25 27.08
CA LEU A 202 -6.09 -14.53 27.83
C LEU A 202 -5.92 -13.61 29.03
N MET A 203 -6.25 -12.33 28.87
CA MET A 203 -6.12 -11.31 29.92
C MET A 203 -6.96 -10.08 29.59
N VAL A 204 -7.19 -9.23 30.61
CA VAL A 204 -7.88 -7.95 30.47
C VAL A 204 -6.91 -6.80 30.74
N LEU A 205 -6.93 -5.81 29.86
CA LEU A 205 -6.19 -4.57 29.98
C LEU A 205 -7.15 -3.40 30.17
N GLU A 206 -6.99 -2.64 31.24
CA GLU A 206 -7.73 -1.41 31.47
C GLU A 206 -6.93 -0.21 30.97
N ALA A 207 -7.56 0.58 30.10
CA ALA A 207 -7.04 1.84 29.61
C ALA A 207 -8.20 2.84 29.43
N MET A 208 -7.97 4.11 29.79
CA MET A 208 -8.97 5.17 29.65
C MET A 208 -10.34 4.84 30.28
N LYS A 209 -10.35 4.17 31.45
CA LYS A 209 -11.53 3.67 32.17
C LYS A 209 -12.35 2.62 31.41
N MET A 210 -11.72 1.97 30.42
CA MET A 210 -12.33 0.92 29.61
C MET A 210 -11.48 -0.34 29.64
N GLN A 211 -12.16 -1.47 29.77
CA GLN A 211 -11.54 -2.80 29.75
C GLN A 211 -11.48 -3.32 28.32
N HIS A 212 -10.33 -3.88 27.95
CA HIS A 212 -10.06 -4.46 26.65
C HIS A 212 -9.62 -5.90 26.85
N GLU A 213 -10.36 -6.83 26.26
CA GLU A 213 -10.02 -8.24 26.26
C GLU A 213 -8.90 -8.52 25.26
N LEU A 214 -7.83 -9.16 25.72
CA LEU A 214 -6.74 -9.62 24.88
C LEU A 214 -6.94 -11.10 24.59
N ILE A 215 -7.27 -11.41 23.34
CA ILE A 215 -7.59 -12.76 22.87
C ILE A 215 -6.40 -13.45 22.18
N ALA A 216 -6.37 -14.77 22.21
CA ALA A 216 -5.43 -15.58 21.43
C ALA A 216 -5.67 -15.43 19.93
N ARG A 217 -4.60 -15.20 19.17
CA ARG A 217 -4.62 -15.09 17.70
C ARG A 217 -4.12 -16.35 16.98
N ILE A 218 -3.58 -17.31 17.73
CA ILE A 218 -3.11 -18.61 17.23
C ILE A 218 -3.52 -19.71 18.21
N ASP A 219 -3.67 -20.93 17.69
CA ASP A 219 -3.76 -22.12 18.53
C ASP A 219 -2.37 -22.47 19.07
N GLY A 220 -2.27 -22.83 20.35
CA GLY A 220 -0.97 -23.09 20.94
C GLY A 220 -0.99 -23.39 22.42
N SER A 221 0.17 -23.29 23.05
CA SER A 221 0.33 -23.37 24.51
C SER A 221 1.07 -22.16 25.05
N ILE A 222 0.67 -21.67 26.23
CA ILE A 222 1.29 -20.49 26.83
C ILE A 222 2.72 -20.81 27.27
N LYS A 223 3.71 -20.32 26.54
CA LYS A 223 5.13 -20.54 26.83
C LYS A 223 5.61 -19.70 28.00
N LYS A 224 5.18 -18.42 28.04
CA LYS A 224 5.65 -17.47 29.06
C LYS A 224 4.65 -16.34 29.25
N ILE A 225 4.48 -15.90 30.49
CA ILE A 225 3.71 -14.70 30.86
C ILE A 225 4.70 -13.68 31.45
N SER A 226 4.83 -12.52 30.82
CA SER A 226 5.80 -11.46 31.16
C SER A 226 5.18 -10.29 31.94
N THR A 227 3.93 -10.45 32.36
CA THR A 227 3.14 -9.46 33.08
C THR A 227 2.39 -10.06 34.27
N SER A 228 1.79 -9.21 35.10
CA SER A 228 1.00 -9.60 36.26
C SER A 228 -0.19 -8.66 36.44
N PRO A 229 -1.29 -9.10 37.06
CA PRO A 229 -2.38 -8.20 37.47
C PRO A 229 -1.85 -7.00 38.26
N GLY A 230 -2.39 -5.82 38.01
CA GLY A 230 -1.96 -4.53 38.55
C GLY A 230 -0.73 -3.91 37.88
N LYS A 231 -0.06 -4.60 36.95
CA LYS A 231 1.14 -4.06 36.28
C LYS A 231 0.75 -3.05 35.20
N GLN A 232 1.38 -1.89 35.26
CA GLN A 232 1.31 -0.89 34.18
C GLN A 232 2.18 -1.32 33.00
N VAL A 233 1.63 -1.24 31.80
CA VAL A 233 2.28 -1.63 30.54
C VAL A 233 2.21 -0.47 29.55
N SER A 234 3.26 -0.34 28.74
CA SER A 234 3.34 0.60 27.63
C SER A 234 2.93 -0.07 26.32
N VAL A 235 2.65 0.71 25.28
CA VAL A 235 2.46 0.20 23.92
C VAL A 235 3.66 -0.67 23.54
N ASP A 236 3.40 -1.80 22.89
CA ASP A 236 4.40 -2.76 22.41
C ASP A 236 5.14 -3.58 23.50
N ASP A 237 4.85 -3.37 24.79
CA ASP A 237 5.41 -4.23 25.85
C ASP A 237 4.99 -5.69 25.65
N ILE A 238 5.95 -6.61 25.74
CA ILE A 238 5.68 -8.05 25.62
C ILE A 238 4.91 -8.51 26.86
N LEU A 239 3.70 -9.03 26.65
CA LEU A 239 2.81 -9.51 27.69
C LEU A 239 2.91 -11.03 27.86
N MET A 240 2.96 -11.76 26.75
CA MET A 240 2.90 -13.22 26.74
C MET A 240 3.53 -13.80 25.46
N GLU A 241 4.05 -15.01 25.55
CA GLU A 241 4.50 -15.82 24.42
C GLU A 241 3.68 -17.10 24.34
N ILE A 242 3.19 -17.42 23.16
CA ILE A 242 2.41 -18.62 22.81
C ILE A 242 3.27 -19.47 21.88
N GLU A 243 3.48 -20.73 22.23
CA GLU A 243 4.11 -21.71 21.33
C GLU A 243 3.03 -22.33 20.45
N PRO A 244 3.09 -22.18 19.10
CA PRO A 244 2.13 -22.80 18.20
C PRO A 244 2.10 -24.33 18.38
N ASN A 245 0.93 -24.94 18.32
CA ASN A 245 0.85 -26.39 18.14
C ASN A 245 1.08 -26.70 16.65
N ASP A 246 1.97 -27.65 16.33
CA ASP A 246 2.11 -28.21 14.97
C ASP A 246 0.79 -28.80 14.44
#